data_AF-A0A327NDC3-F1
#
_entry.id   AF-A0A327NDC3-F1
#
_cell.length_a   1.000
_cell.length_b   1.000
_cell.length_c   1.000
_cell.angle_alpha   90.00
_cell.angle_beta   90.00
_cell.angle_gamma   90.00
#
_symmetry.space_group_name_H-M   'P 1'
#
loop_
_entity.id
_entity.type
_entity.pdbx_description
1 polymer ?
#
loop_
_entity_poly.entity_id
_entity_poly.type
_entity_poly.pdbx_seq_one_letter_code
_entity_poly.pdbx_strand_id
1 'polypeptide(L)' 'MTKLRSKPNRLQIGRATAVHNIWQVDAKEQLKLANGQPACYLTITEEYSGAWLDSLVFPL' A
#
# COMPACT_ATOMS: atom_id res chain seq x y z
N MET A 1 25.22 -4.13 30.06
CA MET A 1 23.75 -4.24 30.07
C MET A 1 23.23 -4.11 28.64
N THR A 2 22.82 -5.21 28.03
CA THR A 2 22.29 -5.24 26.66
C THR A 2 20.82 -4.82 26.69
N LYS A 3 20.49 -3.66 26.13
CA LYS A 3 19.12 -3.13 26.07
C LYS A 3 18.32 -4.00 25.09
N LEU A 4 17.47 -4.91 25.60
CA LEU A 4 16.52 -5.65 24.76
C LEU A 4 15.60 -4.63 24.06
N ARG A 5 15.67 -4.57 22.74
CA ARG A 5 14.68 -3.82 21.94
C ARG A 5 13.30 -4.42 22.23
N SER A 6 12.40 -3.61 22.78
CA SER A 6 11.01 -4.01 22.95
C SER A 6 10.43 -4.33 21.57
N LYS A 7 9.83 -5.51 21.41
CA LYS A 7 9.11 -5.86 20.18
C LYS A 7 8.08 -4.76 19.90
N PRO A 8 8.01 -4.22 18.66
CA PRO A 8 6.99 -3.23 18.34
C PRO A 8 5.62 -3.86 18.59
N ASN A 9 4.73 -3.11 19.25
CA ASN A 9 3.34 -3.51 19.46
C ASN A 9 2.64 -3.54 18.09
N ARG A 10 2.73 -4.67 17.40
CA ARG A 10 2.10 -4.85 16.09
C ARG A 10 0.61 -5.05 16.35
N LEU A 11 -0.18 -4.02 16.03
CA LEU A 11 -1.64 -4.12 16.06
C LEU A 11 -2.08 -5.30 15.18
N GLN A 12 -2.87 -6.21 15.74
CA GLN A 12 -3.52 -7.25 14.96
C GLN A 12 -4.73 -6.62 14.25
N ILE A 13 -4.49 -6.10 13.05
CA ILE A 13 -5.57 -5.66 12.17
C ILE A 13 -6.22 -6.92 11.60
N GLY A 14 -7.53 -7.09 11.85
CA GLY A 14 -8.32 -8.20 11.31
C GLY A 14 -8.56 -8.09 9.80
N ARG A 15 -9.54 -8.83 9.29
CA ARG A 15 -10.01 -8.71 7.90
C ARG A 15 -11.15 -7.71 7.81
N ALA A 16 -11.29 -7.03 6.67
CA ALA A 16 -12.46 -6.21 6.40
C ALA A 16 -13.75 -7.05 6.42
N THR A 17 -14.79 -6.56 7.10
CA THR A 17 -16.11 -7.21 7.18
C THR A 17 -17.21 -6.42 6.47
N ALA A 18 -16.87 -5.20 6.00
CA ALA A 18 -17.74 -4.32 5.24
C ALA A 18 -16.92 -3.41 4.31
N VAL A 19 -17.57 -2.86 3.30
CA VAL A 19 -16.96 -1.91 2.36
C VAL A 19 -16.38 -0.69 3.12
N HIS A 20 -15.20 -0.26 2.71
CA HIS A 20 -14.43 0.85 3.29
C HIS A 20 -13.95 0.64 4.74
N ASN A 21 -13.93 -0.60 5.25
CA ASN A 21 -13.31 -0.90 6.56
C ASN A 21 -11.78 -0.86 6.51
N ILE A 22 -11.18 -1.42 5.46
CA ILE A 22 -9.73 -1.49 5.28
C ILE A 22 -9.40 -1.15 3.83
N TRP A 23 -8.45 -0.25 3.64
CA TRP A 23 -7.88 0.05 2.34
C TRP A 23 -6.47 -0.53 2.26
N GLN A 24 -6.13 -1.09 1.11
CA GLN A 24 -4.80 -1.54 0.78
C GLN A 24 -4.18 -0.51 -0.15
N VAL A 25 -2.96 -0.10 0.18
CA VAL A 25 -2.19 0.87 -0.61
C VAL A 25 -0.89 0.20 -1.01
N ASP A 26 -0.68 0.03 -2.32
CA ASP A 26 0.50 -0.64 -2.89
C ASP A 26 1.20 0.28 -3.87
N ALA A 27 2.52 0.41 -3.72
CA ALA A 27 3.39 1.15 -4.62
C ALA A 27 4.16 0.17 -5.50
N LYS A 28 3.98 0.30 -6.82
CA LYS A 28 4.78 -0.39 -7.83
C LYS A 28 5.87 0.56 -8.30
N GLU A 29 7.09 0.29 -7.85
CA GLU A 29 8.26 1.11 -8.14
C GLU A 29 9.00 0.63 -9.39
N GLN A 30 9.98 1.43 -9.84
CA GLN A 30 10.87 1.11 -10.96
C GLN A 30 10.13 0.86 -12.29
N LEU A 31 8.96 1.47 -12.45
CA LEU A 31 8.27 1.46 -13.73
C LEU A 31 9.02 2.37 -14.71
N LYS A 32 8.97 2.01 -15.99
CA LYS A 32 9.41 2.88 -17.09
C LYS A 32 8.20 3.19 -17.94
N LEU A 33 7.92 4.48 -18.11
CA LEU A 33 6.92 4.96 -19.05
C LEU A 33 7.38 4.67 -20.49
N ALA A 34 6.46 4.75 -21.45
CA ALA A 34 6.76 4.48 -22.86
C ALA A 34 7.88 5.39 -23.43
N ASN A 35 8.05 6.58 -22.85
CA ASN A 35 9.12 7.53 -23.20
C ASN A 35 10.45 7.25 -22.47
N GLY A 36 10.55 6.16 -21.71
CA GLY A 36 11.74 5.75 -20.95
C GLY A 36 11.91 6.43 -19.59
N GLN A 37 11.06 7.39 -19.22
CA GLN A 37 11.13 8.04 -17.90
C GLN A 37 10.76 7.06 -16.78
N PRO A 38 11.47 7.08 -15.64
CA PRO A 38 11.09 6.29 -14.50
C PRO A 38 9.80 6.83 -13.88
N ALA A 39 9.02 5.94 -13.28
CA ALA A 39 7.81 6.30 -12.57
C ALA A 39 7.56 5.34 -11.40
N CYS A 40 6.74 5.81 -10.46
CA CYS A 40 6.13 5.01 -9.41
C CYS A 40 4.60 5.05 -9.59
N TYR A 41 3.95 3.90 -9.41
CA TYR A 41 2.50 3.78 -9.52
C TYR A 41 1.91 3.34 -8.20
N LEU A 42 1.06 4.18 -7.61
CA LEU A 42 0.34 3.89 -6.38
C LEU A 42 -1.08 3.43 -6.71
N THR A 43 -1.50 2.35 -6.08
CA THR A 43 -2.85 1.80 -6.21
C THR A 43 -3.53 1.78 -4.85
N ILE A 44 -4.81 2.15 -4.82
CA ILE A 44 -5.65 2.13 -3.61
C ILE A 44 -6.84 1.21 -3.89
N THR A 45 -6.95 0.14 -3.11
CA THR A 45 -8.04 -0.82 -3.21
C THR A 45 -8.76 -0.97 -1.88
N GLU A 46 -10.06 -1.21 -1.94
CA GLU A 46 -10.88 -1.57 -0.78
C GLU A 46 -10.81 -3.09 -0.56
N GLU A 47 -10.47 -3.58 0.64
CA GLU A 47 -10.18 -5.02 0.87
C GLU A 47 -11.44 -5.90 0.75
N TYR A 48 -12.61 -5.45 1.24
CA TYR A 48 -13.79 -6.31 1.35
C TYR A 48 -14.37 -6.69 -0.02
N SER A 49 -14.53 -5.70 -0.90
CA SER A 49 -15.10 -5.86 -2.23
C SER A 49 -14.05 -6.06 -3.32
N GLY A 50 -12.79 -5.71 -3.05
CA GLY A 50 -11.74 -5.61 -4.06
C GLY A 50 -11.91 -4.41 -5.00
N ALA A 51 -12.76 -3.44 -4.65
CA ALA A 51 -12.99 -2.27 -5.48
C ALA A 51 -11.70 -1.45 -5.67
N TRP A 52 -11.47 -1.05 -6.92
CA TRP A 52 -10.40 -0.12 -7.28
C TRP A 52 -10.85 1.31 -6.95
N LEU A 53 -10.27 1.91 -5.92
CA LEU A 53 -10.69 3.22 -5.45
C LEU A 53 -9.98 4.34 -6.20
N ASP A 54 -8.66 4.24 -6.36
CA ASP A 54 -7.88 5.26 -7.05
C ASP A 54 -6.53 4.73 -7.51
N SER A 55 -5.89 5.48 -8.40
CA SER A 55 -4.52 5.26 -8.82
C SER A 55 -3.80 6.52 -9.23
N LEU A 56 -2.56 6.61 -8.77
CA LEU A 56 -1.72 7.79 -8.94
C LEU A 56 -0.40 7.37 -9.56
N VAL A 57 -0.03 8.03 -10.66
CA VAL A 57 1.28 7.87 -11.30
C VAL A 57 2.15 9.07 -10.91
N PHE A 58 3.34 8.78 -10.41
CA PHE A 58 4.35 9.77 -10.06
C PHE A 58 5.54 9.62 -11.02
N PRO A 59 5.75 10.57 -11.95
CA PRO A 59 7.00 10.66 -12.70
C PRO A 59 8.19 10.94 -11.77
N LEU A 60 9.33 10.29 -11.98
CA LEU A 60 10.56 10.43 -11.19
C LEU A 60 11.71 11.02 -12.00
#